data_AF-A0A7S4RZ32-F1
#
_entry.id   AF-A0A7S4RZ32-F1
#
_cell.length_a   1.000
_cell.length_b   1.000
_cell.length_c   1.000
_cell.angle_alpha   90.00
_cell.angle_beta   90.00
_cell.angle_gamma   90.00
#
_symmetry.space_group_name_H-M   'P 1'
#
loop_
_entity.id
_entity.type
_entity.pdbx_description
1 polymer ?
#
loop_
_entity_poly.entity_id
_entity_poly.type
_entity_poly.pdbx_seq_one_letter_code
_entity_poly.pdbx_strand_id
1 'polypeptide(L)'
;MARTILRELKHGYIDEEITSNMYVATHGKNTIITTDDSTHKEMEEDMTFALELVADNLVENCFINANLIAMESLCALLDGWSTDSRISLAAANNILRGDDGTHQEIKRSILQYVCHPCHEKYFHNELEERHCLVMHNLALAALANMLQIFPESGNELQVIVKSDEWLGDKGLLAVLIEELHFAETRPHDAYHAMRCLNAIIGVSSDVKSRAIELGIRNAMDISQNVGHCRHALLARESDIGISMV
;
A
#
# COMPACT_ATOMS: atom_id res chain seq x y z
N MET A 1 -5.59 -3.78 17.03
CA MET A 1 -5.66 -5.08 16.32
C MET A 1 -4.27 -5.63 16.05
N ALA A 2 -3.35 -4.86 15.47
CA ALA A 2 -1.92 -5.22 15.32
C ALA A 2 -1.24 -5.72 16.62
N ARG A 3 -1.55 -5.11 17.78
CA ARG A 3 -1.05 -5.56 19.11
C ARG A 3 -1.52 -6.96 19.54
N THR A 4 -2.64 -7.44 19.01
CA THR A 4 -3.18 -8.77 19.32
C THR A 4 -2.62 -9.81 18.34
N ILE A 5 -2.43 -9.43 17.07
CA ILE A 5 -1.83 -10.27 16.02
C ILE A 5 -0.36 -10.59 16.34
N LEU A 6 0.41 -9.61 16.84
CA LEU A 6 1.78 -9.82 17.36
C LEU A 6 1.84 -10.72 18.60
N ARG A 7 0.74 -10.83 19.36
CA ARG A 7 0.66 -11.67 20.56
C ARG A 7 0.34 -13.13 20.25
N GLU A 8 -0.43 -13.37 19.19
CA GLU A 8 -0.78 -14.70 18.68
C GLU A 8 0.41 -15.33 17.92
N LEU A 9 1.21 -14.53 17.21
CA LEU A 9 2.49 -14.97 16.61
C LEU A 9 3.53 -15.45 17.64
N LYS A 10 3.35 -15.06 18.90
CA LYS A 10 4.18 -15.48 20.04
C LYS A 10 4.00 -16.96 20.44
N HIS A 11 2.94 -17.63 19.98
CA HIS A 11 2.58 -18.99 20.44
C HIS A 11 2.70 -20.08 19.37
N GLY A 12 3.07 -19.73 18.13
CA GLY A 12 3.17 -20.66 17.01
C GLY A 12 4.47 -20.51 16.25
N TYR A 13 5.52 -21.17 16.72
CA TYR A 13 6.65 -21.64 15.88
C TYR A 13 7.44 -20.58 15.09
N ILE A 14 7.80 -19.45 15.71
CA ILE A 14 8.83 -18.55 15.20
C ILE A 14 9.81 -18.23 16.33
N ASP A 15 11.10 -18.26 16.01
CA ASP A 15 12.22 -17.97 16.90
C ASP A 15 11.98 -16.69 17.72
N GLU A 16 12.10 -16.76 19.05
CA GLU A 16 11.78 -15.66 19.98
C GLU A 16 12.60 -14.39 19.71
N GLU A 17 13.72 -14.53 19.01
CA GLU A 17 14.66 -13.45 18.67
C GLU A 17 14.13 -12.55 17.55
N ILE A 18 13.42 -13.11 16.55
CA ILE A 18 12.91 -12.36 15.38
C ILE A 18 11.72 -11.46 15.79
N THR A 19 10.86 -11.94 16.68
CA THR A 19 9.68 -11.18 17.14
C THR A 19 10.03 -10.09 18.15
N SER A 20 11.11 -10.27 18.92
CA SER A 20 11.59 -9.25 19.86
C SER A 20 12.12 -8.01 19.12
N ASN A 21 12.81 -8.18 17.99
CA ASN A 21 13.36 -7.08 17.21
C ASN A 21 12.26 -6.22 16.56
N MET A 22 11.19 -6.84 16.07
CA MET A 22 10.06 -6.11 15.45
C MET A 22 9.24 -5.30 16.47
N TYR A 23 9.23 -5.69 17.76
CA TYR A 23 8.48 -5.01 18.82
C TYR A 23 9.19 -3.75 19.36
N VAL A 24 10.52 -3.69 19.24
CA VAL A 24 11.35 -2.57 19.77
C VAL A 24 11.21 -1.31 18.91
N ALA A 25 10.99 -1.43 17.60
CA ALA A 25 10.87 -0.30 16.68
C ALA A 25 9.65 0.65 16.92
N THR A 26 8.67 0.25 17.74
CA THR A 26 7.39 0.99 17.88
C THR A 26 7.22 1.78 19.19
N HIS A 27 8.19 1.78 20.11
CA HIS A 27 8.03 2.39 21.44
C HIS A 27 9.18 3.32 21.84
N GLY A 28 9.14 4.57 21.36
CA GLY A 28 10.09 5.62 21.72
C GLY A 28 9.88 6.17 23.15
N LYS A 29 10.90 6.00 24.01
CA LYS A 29 11.09 6.78 25.24
C LYS A 29 11.84 8.08 24.89
N ASN A 30 11.28 9.21 25.33
CA ASN A 30 11.92 10.53 25.23
C ASN A 30 13.25 10.58 26.00
N THR A 31 14.36 10.42 25.29
CA THR A 31 15.71 10.72 25.78
C THR A 31 16.32 11.74 24.82
N ILE A 32 16.72 12.89 25.35
CA ILE A 32 17.41 13.93 24.58
C ILE A 32 18.84 13.42 24.35
N ILE A 33 19.11 12.92 23.15
CA ILE A 33 20.43 12.42 22.71
C ILE A 33 20.91 13.31 21.56
N THR A 34 22.15 13.78 21.68
CA THR A 34 22.93 14.38 20.60
C THR A 34 23.07 13.36 19.47
N THR A 35 22.28 13.56 18.43
CA THR A 35 22.04 12.67 17.29
C THR A 35 22.59 13.33 16.05
N ASP A 36 23.30 12.59 15.20
CA ASP A 36 23.18 12.91 13.77
C ASP A 36 23.61 11.82 12.78
N ASP A 37 24.35 10.77 13.18
CA ASP A 37 24.81 9.79 12.17
C ASP A 37 24.57 8.32 12.57
N SER A 38 24.84 7.94 13.82
CA SER A 38 24.67 6.55 14.26
C SER A 38 23.22 6.07 14.26
N THR A 39 22.26 6.95 14.57
CA THR A 39 20.83 6.61 14.63
C THR A 39 20.21 6.43 13.26
N HIS A 40 20.72 7.14 12.25
CA HIS A 40 20.22 7.02 10.88
C HIS A 40 20.55 5.66 10.27
N LYS A 41 21.77 5.20 10.50
CA LYS A 41 22.23 3.89 10.02
C LYS A 41 21.45 2.73 10.64
N GLU A 42 21.20 2.78 11.96
CA GLU A 42 20.41 1.75 12.67
C GLU A 42 18.97 1.66 12.13
N MET A 43 18.33 2.81 11.89
CA MET A 43 16.98 2.84 11.30
C MET A 43 16.92 2.27 9.88
N GLU A 44 17.96 2.51 9.07
CA GLU A 44 18.06 1.97 7.72
C GLU A 44 18.27 0.45 7.72
N GLU A 45 19.10 -0.06 8.64
CA GLU A 45 19.31 -1.50 8.84
C GLU A 45 18.01 -2.19 9.28
N ASP A 46 17.27 -1.62 10.25
CA ASP A 46 15.98 -2.14 10.72
C ASP A 46 14.92 -2.16 9.61
N MET A 47 14.86 -1.11 8.80
CA MET A 47 13.95 -1.03 7.66
C MET A 47 14.29 -2.09 6.61
N THR A 48 15.57 -2.25 6.29
CA THR A 48 16.04 -3.23 5.30
C THR A 48 15.68 -4.64 5.76
N PHE A 49 15.96 -4.97 7.03
CA PHE A 49 15.60 -6.24 7.64
C PHE A 49 14.08 -6.50 7.59
N ALA A 50 13.26 -5.47 7.86
CA ALA A 50 11.81 -5.60 7.77
C ALA A 50 11.33 -5.89 6.34
N LEU A 51 11.94 -5.27 5.33
CA LEU A 51 11.60 -5.48 3.92
C LEU A 51 12.04 -6.87 3.43
N GLU A 52 13.21 -7.35 3.84
CA GLU A 52 13.66 -8.73 3.57
C GLU A 52 12.67 -9.75 4.15
N LEU A 53 12.27 -9.58 5.42
CA LEU A 53 11.29 -10.46 6.05
C LEU A 53 9.93 -10.43 5.32
N VAL A 54 9.49 -9.27 4.85
CA VAL A 54 8.27 -9.14 4.05
C VAL A 54 8.42 -9.87 2.72
N ALA A 55 9.56 -9.75 2.04
CA ALA A 55 9.82 -10.42 0.77
C ALA A 55 9.82 -11.94 0.93
N ASP A 56 10.56 -12.49 1.89
CA ASP A 56 10.60 -13.93 2.18
C ASP A 56 9.19 -14.50 2.38
N ASN A 57 8.36 -13.76 3.12
CA ASN A 57 7.00 -14.18 3.41
C ASN A 57 6.00 -13.96 2.27
N LEU A 58 6.20 -12.99 1.38
CA LEU A 58 5.32 -12.77 0.21
C LEU A 58 5.71 -13.60 -1.02
N VAL A 59 6.98 -13.94 -1.16
CA VAL A 59 7.55 -14.54 -2.38
C VAL A 59 7.77 -16.03 -2.21
N GLU A 60 8.39 -16.45 -1.11
CA GLU A 60 8.82 -17.84 -0.93
C GLU A 60 7.77 -18.70 -0.21
N ASN A 61 6.97 -18.08 0.67
CA ASN A 61 6.02 -18.79 1.50
C ASN A 61 4.63 -18.88 0.86
N CYS A 62 4.24 -20.07 0.37
CA CYS A 62 2.88 -20.34 -0.11
C CYS A 62 1.81 -20.40 1.00
N PHE A 63 2.15 -20.08 2.25
CA PHE A 63 1.20 -20.11 3.36
C PHE A 63 0.36 -18.84 3.38
N ILE A 64 -0.94 -19.00 3.16
CA ILE A 64 -1.99 -17.97 3.23
C ILE A 64 -1.78 -17.01 4.43
N ASN A 65 -1.47 -17.54 5.60
CA ASN A 65 -1.28 -16.73 6.81
C ASN A 65 0.01 -15.91 6.79
N ALA A 66 1.11 -16.45 6.23
CA ALA A 66 2.39 -15.75 6.14
C ALA A 66 2.28 -14.55 5.18
N ASN A 67 1.65 -14.75 4.02
CA ASN A 67 1.37 -13.68 3.05
C ASN A 67 0.54 -12.56 3.69
N LEU A 68 -0.50 -12.93 4.44
CA LEU A 68 -1.37 -11.98 5.12
C LEU A 68 -0.57 -11.13 6.13
N ILE A 69 0.20 -11.78 7.00
CA ILE A 69 1.01 -11.09 8.02
C ILE A 69 2.06 -10.19 7.36
N ALA A 70 2.70 -10.65 6.29
CA ALA A 70 3.68 -9.87 5.55
C ALA A 70 3.04 -8.60 4.96
N MET A 71 1.86 -8.73 4.35
CA MET A 71 1.16 -7.58 3.76
C MET A 71 0.63 -6.61 4.84
N GLU A 72 0.14 -7.11 5.99
CA GLU A 72 -0.24 -6.26 7.13
C GLU A 72 0.97 -5.51 7.71
N SER A 73 2.12 -6.19 7.81
CA SER A 73 3.36 -5.61 8.31
C SER A 73 3.89 -4.53 7.37
N LEU A 74 3.81 -4.80 6.06
CA LEU A 74 4.13 -3.84 5.02
C LEU A 74 3.21 -2.61 5.08
N CYS A 75 1.90 -2.78 5.25
CA CYS A 75 0.97 -1.66 5.42
C CYS A 75 1.35 -0.77 6.62
N ALA A 76 1.75 -1.38 7.74
CA ALA A 76 2.18 -0.65 8.94
C ALA A 76 3.52 0.08 8.75
N LEU A 77 4.49 -0.56 8.07
CA LEU A 77 5.78 0.06 7.73
C LEU A 77 5.59 1.30 6.84
N LEU A 78 4.63 1.23 5.91
CA LEU A 78 4.32 2.30 4.97
C LEU A 78 3.37 3.37 5.53
N ASP A 79 2.75 3.14 6.68
CA ASP A 79 1.87 4.11 7.32
C ASP A 79 2.71 5.18 8.04
N GLY A 80 2.87 6.33 7.37
CA GLY A 80 3.60 7.50 7.88
C GLY A 80 2.99 8.15 9.13
N TRP A 81 1.83 7.68 9.61
CA TRP A 81 1.27 8.09 10.90
C TRP A 81 1.77 7.24 12.07
N SER A 82 2.00 5.94 11.85
CA SER A 82 2.46 5.02 12.89
C SER A 82 3.98 4.84 12.90
N THR A 83 4.61 4.98 11.74
CA THR A 83 6.04 4.77 11.53
C THR A 83 6.72 6.12 11.26
N ASP A 84 8.01 6.26 11.60
CA ASP A 84 8.75 7.49 11.29
C ASP A 84 8.66 7.78 9.78
N SER A 85 8.15 8.96 9.44
CA SER A 85 7.90 9.36 8.04
C SER A 85 9.12 9.19 7.12
N ARG A 86 10.35 9.28 7.65
CA ARG A 86 11.58 9.07 6.87
C ARG A 86 11.79 7.59 6.54
N ILE A 87 11.51 6.69 7.48
CA ILE A 87 11.56 5.23 7.26
C ILE A 87 10.50 4.85 6.23
N SER A 88 9.25 5.28 6.43
CA SER A 88 8.16 4.94 5.52
C SER A 88 8.40 5.51 4.11
N LEU A 89 8.95 6.72 4.00
CA LEU A 89 9.33 7.32 2.71
C LEU A 89 10.47 6.56 2.04
N ALA A 90 11.50 6.17 2.79
CA ALA A 90 12.62 5.38 2.28
C ALA A 90 12.13 4.00 1.78
N ALA A 91 11.31 3.30 2.57
CA ALA A 91 10.70 2.03 2.19
C ALA A 91 9.82 2.18 0.94
N ALA A 92 8.93 3.18 0.89
CA ALA A 92 8.10 3.46 -0.26
C ALA A 92 8.92 3.73 -1.52
N ASN A 93 9.95 4.58 -1.41
CA ASN A 93 10.83 4.90 -2.54
C ASN A 93 11.58 3.67 -3.06
N ASN A 94 12.13 2.85 -2.16
CA ASN A 94 12.82 1.62 -2.50
C ASN A 94 11.90 0.63 -3.24
N ILE A 95 10.71 0.36 -2.68
CA ILE A 95 9.72 -0.54 -3.28
C ILE A 95 9.24 -0.01 -4.63
N LEU A 96 8.83 1.26 -4.73
CA LEU A 96 8.26 1.81 -5.97
C LEU A 96 9.28 1.83 -7.11
N ARG A 97 10.55 2.12 -6.81
CA ARG A 97 11.63 2.03 -7.80
C ARG A 97 11.86 0.59 -8.21
N GLY A 98 12.03 -0.32 -7.24
CA GLY A 98 12.34 -1.72 -7.50
C GLY A 98 13.73 -1.90 -8.12
N ASP A 99 14.70 -1.11 -7.65
CA ASP A 99 16.07 -1.10 -8.19
C ASP A 99 16.87 -2.38 -7.82
N ASP A 100 16.44 -3.11 -6.79
CA ASP A 100 16.99 -4.43 -6.40
C ASP A 100 15.94 -5.54 -6.46
N GLY A 101 16.41 -6.79 -6.36
CA GLY A 101 15.57 -7.98 -6.52
C GLY A 101 14.44 -8.05 -5.49
N THR A 102 14.75 -7.79 -4.22
CA THR A 102 13.81 -7.85 -3.09
C THR A 102 12.70 -6.79 -3.24
N HIS A 103 13.05 -5.54 -3.47
CA HIS A 103 12.07 -4.47 -3.65
C HIS A 103 11.21 -4.68 -4.90
N GLN A 104 11.81 -5.16 -6.01
CA GLN A 104 11.07 -5.48 -7.23
C GLN A 104 10.11 -6.65 -7.02
N GLU A 105 10.45 -7.63 -6.19
CA GLU A 105 9.57 -8.72 -5.81
C GLU A 105 8.38 -8.25 -4.97
N ILE A 106 8.62 -7.44 -3.95
CA ILE A 106 7.55 -6.83 -3.14
C ILE A 106 6.61 -6.01 -4.05
N LYS A 107 7.17 -5.15 -4.90
CA LYS A 107 6.42 -4.36 -5.88
C LYS A 107 5.58 -5.23 -6.80
N ARG A 108 6.16 -6.30 -7.36
CA ARG A 108 5.45 -7.24 -8.21
C ARG A 108 4.28 -7.91 -7.49
N SER A 109 4.49 -8.34 -6.24
CA SER A 109 3.45 -8.96 -5.43
C SER A 109 2.30 -7.99 -5.14
N ILE A 110 2.59 -6.73 -4.77
CA ILE A 110 1.57 -5.69 -4.58
C ILE A 110 0.77 -5.49 -5.87
N LEU A 111 1.46 -5.29 -7.00
CA LEU A 111 0.80 -5.06 -8.29
C LEU A 111 0.03 -6.29 -8.78
N GLN A 112 0.48 -7.50 -8.46
CA GLN A 112 -0.26 -8.72 -8.77
C GLN A 112 -1.61 -8.74 -8.04
N TYR A 113 -1.62 -8.45 -6.73
CA TYR A 113 -2.86 -8.40 -5.96
C TYR A 113 -3.77 -7.23 -6.36
N VAL A 114 -3.21 -6.08 -6.73
CA VAL A 114 -3.98 -4.91 -7.18
C VAL A 114 -4.58 -5.14 -8.57
N CYS A 115 -3.77 -5.54 -9.56
CA CYS A 115 -4.18 -5.61 -10.97
C CYS A 115 -4.93 -6.89 -11.34
N HIS A 116 -4.82 -7.94 -10.52
CA HIS A 116 -5.57 -9.18 -10.73
C HIS A 116 -6.46 -9.41 -9.51
N PRO A 117 -7.48 -8.55 -9.29
CA PRO A 117 -8.45 -8.80 -8.24
C PRO A 117 -9.01 -10.19 -8.50
N CYS A 118 -8.87 -11.02 -7.48
CA CYS A 118 -9.16 -12.44 -7.50
C CYS A 118 -10.54 -12.73 -8.09
N HIS A 119 -10.60 -13.08 -9.38
CA HIS A 119 -11.85 -13.38 -10.05
C HIS A 119 -12.40 -14.70 -9.51
N GLU A 120 -13.67 -14.70 -9.10
CA GLU A 120 -14.42 -15.81 -8.46
C GLU A 120 -14.23 -17.19 -9.13
N LYS A 121 -13.85 -17.21 -10.42
CA LYS A 121 -13.76 -18.42 -11.24
C LYS A 121 -12.60 -19.36 -10.90
N TYR A 122 -11.66 -18.96 -10.06
CA TYR A 122 -10.44 -19.74 -9.80
C TYR A 122 -10.34 -20.33 -8.39
N PHE A 123 -11.32 -20.07 -7.50
CA PHE A 123 -11.25 -20.56 -6.12
C PHE A 123 -11.78 -21.97 -6.00
N HIS A 124 -11.06 -22.79 -5.25
CA HIS A 124 -11.49 -24.12 -4.87
C HIS A 124 -12.46 -24.08 -3.68
N ASN A 125 -12.44 -22.99 -2.90
CA ASN A 125 -13.27 -22.81 -1.70
C ASN A 125 -13.42 -21.33 -1.28
N GLU A 126 -14.39 -21.06 -0.39
CA GLU A 126 -14.69 -19.73 0.17
C GLU A 126 -13.52 -19.11 0.97
N LEU A 127 -12.64 -19.93 1.55
CA LEU A 127 -11.50 -19.45 2.33
C LEU A 127 -10.47 -18.78 1.41
N GLU A 128 -10.17 -19.38 0.25
CA GLU A 128 -9.26 -18.81 -0.75
C GLU A 128 -9.81 -17.50 -1.31
N GLU A 129 -11.11 -17.47 -1.63
CA GLU A 129 -11.80 -16.25 -2.10
C GLU A 129 -11.68 -15.11 -1.07
N ARG A 130 -11.99 -15.41 0.19
CA ARG A 130 -11.87 -14.42 1.28
C ARG A 130 -10.44 -13.95 1.46
N HIS A 131 -9.46 -14.86 1.42
CA HIS A 131 -8.05 -14.49 1.53
C HIS A 131 -7.64 -13.53 0.41
N CYS A 132 -8.01 -13.87 -0.81
CA CYS A 132 -7.82 -13.06 -2.00
C CYS A 132 -8.38 -11.64 -1.87
N LEU A 133 -9.62 -11.49 -1.41
CA LEU A 133 -10.23 -10.18 -1.18
C LEU A 133 -9.47 -9.36 -0.13
N VAL A 134 -9.02 -10.00 0.96
CA VAL A 134 -8.22 -9.34 1.99
C VAL A 134 -6.86 -8.91 1.45
N MET A 135 -6.18 -9.76 0.68
CA MET A 135 -4.88 -9.44 0.08
C MET A 135 -4.99 -8.30 -0.93
N HIS A 136 -6.05 -8.29 -1.75
CA HIS A 136 -6.33 -7.19 -2.68
C HIS A 136 -6.51 -5.86 -1.93
N ASN A 137 -7.35 -5.86 -0.88
CA ASN A 137 -7.58 -4.67 -0.07
C ASN A 137 -6.29 -4.15 0.60
N LEU A 138 -5.51 -5.04 1.20
CA LEU A 138 -4.24 -4.68 1.83
C LEU A 138 -3.20 -4.20 0.82
N ALA A 139 -3.12 -4.80 -0.37
CA ALA A 139 -2.22 -4.36 -1.43
C ALA A 139 -2.59 -2.95 -1.93
N LEU A 140 -3.89 -2.66 -2.10
CA LEU A 140 -4.37 -1.30 -2.39
C LEU A 140 -4.01 -0.32 -1.25
N ALA A 141 -4.15 -0.74 0.01
CA ALA A 141 -3.81 0.09 1.15
C ALA A 141 -2.30 0.40 1.22
N ALA A 142 -1.44 -0.60 1.02
CA ALA A 142 0.01 -0.44 0.95
C ALA A 142 0.39 0.50 -0.19
N LEU A 143 -0.19 0.31 -1.38
CA LEU A 143 0.04 1.18 -2.52
C LEU A 143 -0.40 2.63 -2.25
N ALA A 144 -1.58 2.83 -1.66
CA ALA A 144 -2.07 4.16 -1.28
C ALA A 144 -1.14 4.84 -0.28
N ASN A 145 -0.64 4.10 0.72
CA ASN A 145 0.30 4.61 1.70
C ASN A 145 1.64 5.00 1.06
N MET A 146 2.19 4.16 0.17
CA MET A 146 3.40 4.49 -0.59
C MET A 146 3.24 5.77 -1.41
N LEU A 147 2.14 5.92 -2.13
CA LEU A 147 1.94 7.07 -3.02
C LEU A 147 1.72 8.38 -2.24
N GLN A 148 1.03 8.32 -1.10
CA GLN A 148 0.69 9.51 -0.32
C GLN A 148 1.82 10.04 0.56
N ILE A 149 2.87 9.24 0.80
CA ILE A 149 3.98 9.69 1.65
C ILE A 149 4.94 10.65 0.95
N PHE A 150 4.89 10.71 -0.39
CA PHE A 150 5.72 11.64 -1.15
C PHE A 150 5.23 13.07 -0.93
N PRO A 151 6.14 14.01 -0.62
CA PRO A 151 5.77 15.41 -0.50
C PRO A 151 5.30 15.95 -1.86
N GLU A 152 4.30 16.83 -1.85
CA GLU A 152 3.78 17.49 -3.07
C GLU A 152 4.88 18.27 -3.84
N SER A 153 5.93 18.70 -3.14
CA SER A 153 7.08 19.38 -3.73
C SER A 153 8.16 18.46 -4.30
N GLY A 154 8.05 17.14 -4.08
CA GLY A 154 9.02 16.14 -4.51
C GLY A 154 8.85 15.76 -5.98
N ASN A 155 9.96 15.72 -6.71
CA ASN A 155 9.96 15.23 -8.10
C ASN A 155 10.05 13.70 -8.18
N GLU A 156 10.31 13.02 -7.07
CA GLU A 156 10.59 11.58 -7.01
C GLU A 156 9.39 10.76 -7.50
N LEU A 157 8.20 11.05 -6.98
CA LEU A 157 6.99 10.35 -7.42
C LEU A 157 6.70 10.64 -8.90
N GLN A 158 7.00 11.85 -9.38
CA GLN A 158 6.83 12.17 -10.79
C GLN A 158 7.76 11.35 -11.69
N VAL A 159 9.01 11.12 -11.28
CA VAL A 159 9.96 10.27 -12.01
C VAL A 159 9.46 8.82 -12.06
N ILE A 160 8.98 8.30 -10.93
CA ILE A 160 8.43 6.93 -10.83
C ILE A 160 7.20 6.79 -11.72
N VAL A 161 6.25 7.73 -11.62
CA VAL A 161 5.00 7.74 -12.37
C VAL A 161 5.27 7.86 -13.88
N LYS A 162 6.28 8.62 -14.32
CA LYS A 162 6.65 8.73 -15.74
C LYS A 162 7.32 7.47 -16.31
N SER A 163 7.74 6.52 -15.48
CA SER A 163 8.23 5.24 -15.99
C SER A 163 7.07 4.44 -16.61
N ASP A 164 7.21 4.06 -17.89
CA ASP A 164 6.13 3.50 -18.74
C ASP A 164 5.47 2.22 -18.19
N GLU A 165 6.08 1.56 -17.20
CA GLU A 165 5.62 0.27 -16.67
C GLU A 165 4.33 0.39 -15.83
N TRP A 166 4.06 1.55 -15.23
CA TRP A 166 2.95 1.73 -14.26
C TRP A 166 1.63 2.16 -14.92
N LEU A 167 1.70 2.96 -15.99
CA LEU A 167 0.57 3.81 -16.41
C LEU A 167 -0.07 3.44 -17.74
N GLY A 168 0.36 2.37 -18.43
CA GLY A 168 -0.16 2.01 -19.76
C GLY A 168 -1.71 1.94 -19.84
N ASP A 169 -2.28 1.86 -21.04
CA ASP A 169 -3.75 1.92 -21.24
C ASP A 169 -4.53 0.78 -20.55
N LYS A 170 -3.82 -0.29 -20.17
CA LYS A 170 -4.32 -1.42 -19.36
C LYS A 170 -3.59 -1.55 -18.02
N GLY A 171 -2.86 -0.50 -17.65
CA GLY A 171 -2.01 -0.46 -16.46
C GLY A 171 -2.81 -0.10 -15.21
N LEU A 172 -2.07 0.25 -14.16
CA LEU A 172 -2.61 0.53 -12.84
C LEU A 172 -3.74 1.57 -12.85
N LEU A 173 -3.64 2.60 -13.70
CA LEU A 173 -4.64 3.66 -13.77
C LEU A 173 -6.05 3.14 -14.12
N ALA A 174 -6.15 2.25 -15.10
CA ALA A 174 -7.44 1.67 -15.51
C ALA A 174 -8.03 0.81 -14.40
N VAL A 175 -7.20 0.00 -13.74
CA VAL A 175 -7.59 -0.84 -12.60
C VAL A 175 -8.13 0.01 -11.44
N LEU A 176 -7.42 1.08 -11.08
CA LEU A 176 -7.86 1.96 -9.98
C LEU A 176 -9.20 2.66 -10.29
N ILE A 177 -9.42 3.07 -11.55
CA ILE A 177 -10.71 3.65 -11.98
C ILE A 177 -11.81 2.59 -11.94
N GLU A 178 -11.52 1.35 -12.33
CA GLU A 178 -12.46 0.24 -12.26
C GLU A 178 -12.87 -0.08 -10.81
N GLU A 179 -11.94 -0.04 -9.85
CA GLU A 179 -12.23 -0.23 -8.43
C GLU A 179 -13.24 0.80 -7.87
N LEU A 180 -13.27 2.02 -8.39
CA LEU A 180 -14.28 3.03 -8.03
C LEU A 180 -15.70 2.64 -8.47
N HIS A 181 -15.85 1.88 -9.56
CA HIS A 181 -17.16 1.38 -9.99
C HIS A 181 -17.73 0.32 -9.05
N PHE A 182 -16.87 -0.33 -8.26
CA PHE A 182 -17.28 -1.31 -7.25
C PHE A 182 -17.55 -0.69 -5.88
N ALA A 183 -17.58 0.64 -5.73
CA ALA A 183 -17.77 1.29 -4.44
C ALA A 183 -19.00 0.80 -3.66
N GLU A 184 -20.10 0.45 -4.32
CA GLU A 184 -21.32 -0.03 -3.65
C GLU A 184 -21.12 -1.36 -2.93
N THR A 185 -20.33 -2.28 -3.52
CA THR A 185 -20.07 -3.62 -2.98
C THR A 185 -18.76 -3.70 -2.20
N ARG A 186 -17.76 -2.90 -2.57
CA ARG A 186 -16.39 -2.90 -2.04
C ARG A 186 -15.91 -1.46 -1.72
N PRO A 187 -16.57 -0.75 -0.78
CA PRO A 187 -16.26 0.66 -0.52
C PRO A 187 -14.85 0.90 0.04
N HIS A 188 -14.23 -0.12 0.65
CA HIS A 188 -12.87 -0.01 1.20
C HIS A 188 -11.82 -0.06 0.09
N ASP A 189 -12.01 -0.93 -0.91
CA ASP A 189 -11.16 -1.00 -2.10
C ASP A 189 -11.25 0.30 -2.88
N ALA A 190 -12.48 0.78 -3.13
CA ALA A 190 -12.71 2.08 -3.76
C ALA A 190 -12.07 3.25 -3.00
N TYR A 191 -12.08 3.22 -1.66
CA TYR A 191 -11.40 4.23 -0.84
C TYR A 191 -9.88 4.24 -1.06
N HIS A 192 -9.23 3.08 -1.02
CA HIS A 192 -7.80 2.99 -1.26
C HIS A 192 -7.44 3.31 -2.72
N ALA A 193 -8.27 2.89 -3.67
CA ALA A 193 -8.11 3.23 -5.08
C ALA A 193 -8.21 4.74 -5.31
N MET A 194 -9.18 5.42 -4.69
CA MET A 194 -9.31 6.87 -4.74
C MET A 194 -8.07 7.58 -4.16
N ARG A 195 -7.54 7.08 -3.02
CA ARG A 195 -6.30 7.60 -2.43
C ARG A 195 -5.11 7.50 -3.38
N CYS A 196 -4.96 6.37 -4.07
CA CYS A 196 -3.94 6.19 -5.11
C CYS A 196 -4.13 7.17 -6.27
N LEU A 197 -5.36 7.31 -6.77
CA LEU A 197 -5.71 8.20 -7.88
C LEU A 197 -5.41 9.67 -7.56
N ASN A 198 -5.82 10.14 -6.39
CA ASN A 198 -5.55 11.51 -5.93
C ASN A 198 -4.03 11.80 -5.91
N ALA A 199 -3.22 10.85 -5.43
CA ALA A 199 -1.77 11.00 -5.39
C ALA A 199 -1.16 11.07 -6.81
N ILE A 200 -1.51 10.16 -7.72
CA ILE A 200 -0.88 10.13 -9.06
C ILE A 200 -1.37 11.25 -9.99
N ILE A 201 -2.65 11.65 -9.89
CA ILE A 201 -3.23 12.73 -10.69
C ILE A 201 -2.69 14.09 -10.26
N GLY A 202 -2.42 14.27 -8.97
CA GLY A 202 -1.82 15.49 -8.44
C GLY A 202 -0.40 15.76 -8.94
N VAL A 203 0.33 14.71 -9.36
CA VAL A 203 1.77 14.78 -9.69
C VAL A 203 2.03 14.94 -11.19
N SER A 204 1.10 14.53 -12.05
CA SER A 204 1.29 14.55 -13.51
C SER A 204 0.03 14.92 -14.28
N SER A 205 0.12 16.01 -15.07
CA SER A 205 -0.95 16.45 -15.98
C SER A 205 -1.28 15.43 -17.06
N ASP A 206 -0.29 14.62 -17.45
CA ASP A 206 -0.45 13.61 -18.50
C ASP A 206 -1.29 12.45 -17.96
N VAL A 207 -1.01 12.02 -16.72
CA VAL A 207 -1.82 11.04 -15.99
C VAL A 207 -3.24 11.56 -15.79
N LYS A 208 -3.38 12.82 -15.37
CA LYS A 208 -4.69 13.47 -15.25
C LYS A 208 -5.49 13.42 -16.54
N SER A 209 -4.86 13.77 -17.67
CA SER A 209 -5.51 13.78 -18.98
C SER A 209 -5.97 12.38 -19.39
N ARG A 210 -5.10 11.37 -19.21
CA ARG A 210 -5.43 9.97 -19.47
C ARG A 210 -6.56 9.45 -18.56
N ALA A 211 -6.56 9.83 -17.29
CA ALA A 211 -7.62 9.46 -16.36
C ALA A 211 -8.99 10.02 -16.79
N ILE A 212 -9.02 11.26 -17.31
CA ILE A 212 -10.22 11.86 -17.88
C ILE A 212 -10.70 11.08 -19.11
N GLU A 213 -9.79 10.71 -20.01
CA GLU A 213 -10.11 9.89 -21.19
C GLU A 213 -10.67 8.50 -20.82
N LEU A 214 -10.17 7.92 -19.72
CA LEU A 214 -10.66 6.66 -19.15
C LEU A 214 -11.98 6.80 -18.36
N GLY A 215 -12.54 8.01 -18.26
CA GLY A 215 -13.85 8.22 -17.64
C GLY A 215 -13.83 8.36 -16.12
N ILE A 216 -12.71 8.79 -15.52
CA ILE A 216 -12.58 8.92 -14.06
C ILE A 216 -13.67 9.79 -13.41
N ARG A 217 -14.18 10.83 -14.10
CA ARG A 217 -15.24 11.70 -13.58
C ARG A 217 -16.50 10.90 -13.20
N ASN A 218 -16.96 10.03 -14.10
CA ASN A 218 -18.15 9.21 -13.85
C ASN A 218 -17.90 8.22 -12.70
N ALA A 219 -16.71 7.63 -12.63
CA ALA A 219 -16.33 6.72 -11.56
C ALA A 219 -16.26 7.42 -10.19
N MET A 220 -15.72 8.64 -10.14
CA MET A 220 -15.68 9.50 -8.96
C MET A 220 -17.09 9.89 -8.49
N ASP A 221 -17.99 10.29 -9.39
CA ASP A 221 -19.37 10.65 -9.03
C ASP A 221 -20.12 9.46 -8.39
N ILE A 222 -19.94 8.25 -8.94
CA ILE A 222 -20.52 7.02 -8.37
C ILE A 222 -19.95 6.77 -6.96
N SER A 223 -18.63 6.80 -6.82
CA SER A 223 -17.94 6.60 -5.54
C SER A 223 -18.29 7.65 -4.49
N GLN A 224 -18.41 8.92 -4.88
CA GLN A 224 -18.78 10.03 -4.00
C GLN A 224 -20.19 9.83 -3.44
N ASN A 225 -21.15 9.47 -4.29
CA ASN A 225 -22.53 9.20 -3.87
C ASN A 225 -22.59 8.06 -2.83
N VAL A 226 -21.90 6.95 -3.11
CA VAL A 226 -21.79 5.84 -2.15
C VAL A 226 -21.10 6.31 -0.85
N GLY A 227 -20.03 7.08 -0.98
CA GLY A 227 -19.28 7.65 0.14
C GLY A 227 -20.16 8.47 1.08
N HIS A 228 -20.96 9.41 0.55
CA HIS A 228 -21.83 10.25 1.36
C HIS A 228 -22.96 9.47 2.04
N CYS A 229 -23.42 8.38 1.43
CA CYS A 229 -24.46 7.54 2.01
C CYS A 229 -23.94 6.59 3.10
N ARG A 230 -22.74 6.00 2.91
CA ARG A 230 -22.31 4.83 3.69
C ARG A 230 -20.83 4.79 4.08
N HIS A 231 -19.95 5.62 3.49
CA HIS A 231 -18.50 5.54 3.71
C HIS A 231 -17.82 6.92 3.73
N ALA A 232 -17.82 7.59 4.88
CA ALA A 232 -17.38 8.99 5.03
C ALA A 232 -15.95 9.26 4.54
N LEU A 233 -15.02 8.29 4.70
CA LEU A 233 -13.66 8.44 4.19
C LEU A 233 -13.58 8.41 2.66
N LEU A 234 -14.45 7.62 2.01
CA LEU A 234 -14.53 7.59 0.54
C LEU A 234 -15.13 8.88 0.01
N ALA A 235 -16.16 9.42 0.67
CA ALA A 235 -16.70 10.74 0.34
C ALA A 235 -15.61 11.81 0.34
N ARG A 236 -14.87 11.90 1.45
CA ARG A 236 -13.79 12.90 1.58
C ARG A 236 -12.74 12.78 0.47
N GLU A 237 -12.26 11.58 0.19
CA GLU A 237 -11.27 11.38 -0.87
C GLU A 237 -11.85 11.65 -2.26
N SER A 238 -13.14 11.34 -2.49
CA SER A 238 -13.81 11.63 -3.75
C SER A 238 -14.02 13.13 -3.96
N ASP A 239 -14.36 13.87 -2.90
CA ASP A 239 -14.49 15.33 -2.93
C ASP A 239 -13.16 15.99 -3.35
N ILE A 240 -12.05 15.51 -2.80
CA ILE A 240 -10.70 15.94 -3.17
C ILE A 240 -10.45 15.62 -4.65
N GLY A 241 -10.69 14.39 -5.09
CA GLY A 241 -10.46 13.95 -6.46
C GLY A 241 -11.26 14.73 -7.49
N ILE A 242 -12.56 14.99 -7.21
CA ILE A 242 -13.42 15.80 -8.09
C ILE A 242 -12.91 17.23 -8.22
N SER A 243 -12.38 17.82 -7.14
CA SER A 243 -11.78 19.16 -7.20
C SER A 243 -10.49 19.21 -8.04
N MET A 244 -9.79 18.07 -8.16
CA MET A 244 -8.56 17.96 -8.95
C MET A 244 -8.80 17.74 -10.43
N VAL A 245 -9.96 17.21 -10.85
CA VAL A 245 -10.24 16.80 -12.23
C VAL A 245 -10.98 17.88 -13.00
#